data_AF-A0A1V6BKA2-F1
#
_entry.id   AF-A0A1V6BKA2-F1
#
_cell.length_a   1.000
_cell.length_b   1.000
_cell.length_c   1.000
_cell.angle_alpha   90.00
_cell.angle_beta   90.00
_cell.angle_gamma   90.00
#
_symmetry.space_group_name_H-M   'P 1'
#
loop_
_entity.id
_entity.type
_entity.pdbx_description
1 polymer ?
#
loop_
_entity_poly.entity_id
_entity_poly.type
_entity_poly.pdbx_seq_one_letter_code
_entity_poly.pdbx_strand_id
1 'polypeptide(L)'
;MDLIGPKYLRGGCRYYILNIIAVEPHYAGVYPIPNKSSKSVMPAVCQFWIDFSMPDYLQMDNELSFRGSNRYPRSFGPLIRLALSENITPVFIPPAEPWRNGVIEKFNDNVQKYFLNTQTFSSFEQLKERAVEFMAFHNQNHRYSTTGGNTPNQMVSDSPCFKLNATPSPNQRIPMTEGEIVFIRFIRSDCMIRILDMKFELKKELMYSYVIARIVIENHILLIERDHIVFHVFPFLMPVD
;
A
#
# COMPACT_ATOMS: atom_id res chain seq x y z
N MET A 1 -1.63 -3.22 0.38
CA MET A 1 -0.86 -3.65 1.57
C MET A 1 -1.49 -3.10 2.84
N ASP A 2 -1.21 -3.71 4.00
CA ASP A 2 -1.74 -3.29 5.29
C ASP A 2 -0.87 -3.77 6.47
N LEU A 3 -1.08 -3.21 7.67
CA LEU A 3 -0.35 -3.52 8.90
C LEU A 3 -1.26 -4.16 9.97
N ILE A 4 -0.85 -5.32 10.50
CA ILE A 4 -1.40 -5.87 11.73
C ILE A 4 -0.54 -5.42 12.91
N GLY A 5 -1.16 -4.83 13.94
CA GLY A 5 -0.52 -4.60 15.23
C GLY A 5 -1.00 -3.33 15.95
N PRO A 6 -0.37 -2.97 17.08
CA PRO A 6 0.82 -3.62 17.64
C PRO A 6 0.54 -5.03 18.21
N LYS A 7 1.56 -5.88 18.18
CA LYS A 7 1.63 -7.16 18.90
C LYS A 7 2.90 -7.18 19.76
N TYR A 8 3.00 -8.16 20.67
CA TYR A 8 4.11 -8.24 21.63
C TYR A 8 4.66 -9.66 21.69
N LEU A 9 5.98 -9.79 21.61
CA LEU A 9 6.67 -11.04 21.92
C LEU A 9 6.61 -11.33 23.43
N ARG A 10 6.90 -12.58 23.81
CA ARG A 10 7.17 -12.90 25.21
C ARG A 10 8.32 -12.03 25.71
N GLY A 11 8.11 -11.29 26.79
CA GLY A 11 9.06 -10.28 27.30
C GLY A 11 8.77 -8.84 26.89
N GLY A 12 7.68 -8.57 26.15
CA GLY A 12 7.17 -7.20 25.93
C GLY A 12 7.73 -6.46 24.72
N CYS A 13 8.55 -7.12 23.88
CA CYS A 13 9.05 -6.51 22.65
C CYS A 13 7.92 -6.31 21.64
N ARG A 14 7.61 -5.04 21.34
CA ARG A 14 6.57 -4.65 20.37
C ARG A 14 7.00 -4.94 18.94
N TYR A 15 6.07 -5.45 18.13
CA TYR A 15 6.24 -5.62 16.69
C TYR A 15 4.91 -5.40 15.93
N TYR A 16 5.02 -5.37 14.61
CA TYR A 16 3.91 -5.33 13.65
C TYR A 16 4.17 -6.37 12.55
N ILE A 17 3.13 -6.72 11.83
CA ILE A 17 3.23 -7.54 10.61
C ILE A 17 2.77 -6.68 9.44
N LEU A 18 3.65 -6.41 8.48
CA LEU A 18 3.30 -5.82 7.19
C LEU A 18 2.89 -6.94 6.24
N ASN A 19 1.64 -6.92 5.81
CA ASN A 19 1.14 -7.85 4.83
C ASN A 19 0.97 -7.16 3.47
N ILE A 20 1.39 -7.86 2.43
CA ILE A 20 1.27 -7.44 1.04
C ILE A 20 0.64 -8.60 0.28
N ILE A 21 -0.36 -8.32 -0.56
CA ILE A 21 -0.98 -9.35 -1.40
C ILE A 21 -1.27 -8.76 -2.77
N ALA A 22 -0.93 -9.51 -3.82
CA ALA A 22 -1.28 -9.18 -5.18
C ALA A 22 -2.74 -9.57 -5.44
N VAL A 23 -3.54 -8.66 -6.01
CA VAL A 23 -5.00 -8.84 -6.12
C VAL A 23 -5.39 -9.99 -7.03
N GLU A 24 -4.72 -10.14 -8.17
CA GLU A 24 -5.07 -11.17 -9.16
C GLU A 24 -4.57 -12.57 -8.75
N PRO A 25 -3.25 -12.82 -8.62
CA PRO A 25 -2.76 -14.15 -8.29
C PRO A 25 -2.93 -14.50 -6.81
N HIS A 26 -3.29 -13.55 -5.95
CA HIS A 26 -3.31 -13.71 -4.49
C HIS A 26 -1.94 -14.11 -3.91
N TYR A 27 -0.85 -13.82 -4.63
CA TYR A 27 0.51 -14.02 -4.12
C TYR A 27 0.75 -13.07 -2.95
N ALA A 28 1.12 -13.62 -1.80
CA ALA A 28 1.12 -12.91 -0.55
C ALA A 28 2.48 -12.93 0.16
N GLY A 29 2.79 -11.83 0.83
CA GLY A 29 3.95 -11.62 1.66
C GLY A 29 3.55 -11.20 3.07
N VAL A 30 4.28 -11.73 4.06
CA VAL A 30 4.09 -11.53 5.50
C VAL A 30 5.44 -11.13 6.08
N TYR A 31 5.57 -9.86 6.47
CA TYR A 31 6.84 -9.30 6.90
C TYR A 31 6.74 -8.76 8.33
N PRO A 32 7.29 -9.46 9.33
CA PRO A 32 7.45 -8.91 10.66
C PRO A 32 8.35 -7.68 10.64
N ILE A 33 7.88 -6.58 11.22
CA ILE A 33 8.63 -5.32 11.34
C ILE A 33 8.61 -4.79 12.79
N PRO A 34 9.69 -4.14 13.27
CA PRO A 34 9.77 -3.69 14.66
C PRO A 34 8.92 -2.43 14.92
N ASN A 35 8.64 -1.63 13.89
CA ASN A 35 7.88 -0.39 13.99
C ASN A 35 7.30 0.01 12.62
N LYS A 36 6.42 1.00 12.61
CA LYS A 36 5.76 1.51 11.39
C LYS A 36 6.56 2.58 10.63
N SER A 37 7.84 2.78 10.95
CA SER A 37 8.65 3.79 10.25
C SER A 37 8.93 3.38 8.82
N SER A 38 9.16 4.34 7.93
CA SER A 38 9.54 4.05 6.54
C SER A 38 10.83 3.22 6.45
N LYS A 39 11.74 3.33 7.43
CA LYS A 39 12.96 2.50 7.50
C LYS A 39 12.68 1.01 7.72
N SER A 40 11.54 0.67 8.30
CA SER A 40 11.11 -0.71 8.52
C SER A 40 10.15 -1.20 7.43
N VAL A 41 9.27 -0.32 6.93
CA VAL A 41 8.30 -0.66 5.88
C VAL A 41 8.97 -0.82 4.50
N MET A 42 9.86 0.11 4.13
CA MET A 42 10.44 0.14 2.78
C MET A 42 11.21 -1.14 2.43
N PRO A 43 12.11 -1.69 3.27
CA PRO A 43 12.80 -2.93 2.95
C PRO A 43 11.85 -4.11 2.76
N ALA A 44 10.76 -4.19 3.53
CA ALA A 44 9.77 -5.26 3.40
C ALA A 44 8.99 -5.18 2.09
N VAL A 45 8.63 -3.97 1.64
CA VAL A 45 7.99 -3.77 0.33
C VAL A 45 8.97 -4.09 -0.81
N CYS A 46 10.22 -3.61 -0.73
CA CYS A 46 11.25 -3.93 -1.71
C CYS A 46 11.49 -5.43 -1.81
N GLN A 47 11.55 -6.13 -0.68
CA GLN A 47 11.73 -7.58 -0.64
C GLN A 47 10.59 -8.28 -1.40
N PHE A 48 9.33 -7.87 -1.19
CA PHE A 48 8.20 -8.41 -1.94
C PHE A 48 8.32 -8.17 -3.45
N TRP A 49 8.74 -6.98 -3.87
CA TRP A 49 8.91 -6.67 -5.29
C TRP A 49 10.11 -7.37 -5.95
N ILE A 50 11.16 -7.69 -5.18
CA ILE A 50 12.30 -8.51 -5.63
C ILE A 50 11.88 -9.98 -5.77
N ASP A 51 11.17 -10.50 -4.77
CA ASP A 51 10.79 -11.91 -4.71
C ASP A 51 9.69 -12.25 -5.72
N PHE A 52 8.73 -11.34 -5.91
CA PHE A 52 7.56 -11.54 -6.75
C PHE A 52 7.53 -10.58 -7.94
N SER A 53 6.96 -9.39 -7.78
CA SER A 53 6.81 -8.40 -8.85
C SER A 53 6.40 -7.05 -8.26
N MET A 54 6.80 -5.97 -8.94
CA MET A 54 6.24 -4.64 -8.81
C MET A 54 4.82 -4.60 -9.41
N PRO A 55 3.87 -3.86 -8.81
CA PRO A 55 2.52 -3.67 -9.34
C PRO A 55 2.41 -2.38 -10.16
N ASP A 56 1.36 -2.25 -10.98
CA ASP A 56 1.00 -0.94 -11.57
C ASP A 56 0.47 0.04 -10.51
N TYR A 57 -0.25 -0.49 -9.51
CA TYR A 57 -0.87 0.28 -8.44
C TYR A 57 -0.51 -0.26 -7.06
N LEU A 58 0.01 0.61 -6.19
CA LEU A 58 0.22 0.30 -4.78
C LEU A 58 -0.95 0.82 -3.95
N GLN A 59 -1.94 -0.04 -3.69
CA GLN A 59 -3.08 0.32 -2.83
C GLN A 59 -2.70 0.29 -1.34
N MET A 60 -3.01 1.37 -0.63
CA MET A 60 -2.73 1.57 0.78
C MET A 60 -3.93 2.20 1.49
N ASP A 61 -3.98 1.98 2.80
CA ASP A 61 -4.85 2.75 3.67
C ASP A 61 -4.31 4.18 3.86
N ASN A 62 -5.04 4.95 4.66
CA ASN A 62 -4.75 6.35 4.92
C ASN A 62 -3.79 6.56 6.11
N GLU A 63 -3.09 5.53 6.60
CA GLU A 63 -2.20 5.63 7.75
C GLU A 63 -1.01 6.57 7.49
N LEU A 64 -0.58 7.30 8.53
CA LEU A 64 0.53 8.27 8.45
C LEU A 64 1.85 7.63 8.03
N SER A 65 2.09 6.37 8.41
CA SER A 65 3.28 5.62 8.00
C SER A 65 3.42 5.51 6.49
N PHE A 66 2.32 5.58 5.75
CA PHE A 66 2.29 5.50 4.29
C PHE A 66 2.21 6.87 3.61
N ARG A 67 1.53 7.84 4.24
CA ARG A 67 1.38 9.19 3.68
C ARG A 67 2.58 10.12 3.94
N GLY A 68 3.33 9.91 5.02
CA GLY A 68 4.45 10.78 5.40
C GLY A 68 4.09 11.73 6.54
N SER A 69 4.43 13.02 6.41
CA SER A 69 4.32 13.99 7.51
C SER A 69 3.11 14.91 7.37
N ASN A 70 2.26 14.98 8.40
CA ASN A 70 1.21 16.02 8.48
C ASN A 70 1.80 17.44 8.62
N ARG A 71 3.04 17.57 9.10
CA ARG A 71 3.73 18.88 9.21
C ARG A 71 4.23 19.36 7.85
N TYR A 72 4.53 18.42 6.94
CA TYR A 72 4.98 18.69 5.58
C TYR A 72 4.14 17.88 4.59
N PRO A 73 2.88 18.27 4.37
CA PRO A 73 1.90 17.45 3.65
C PRO A 73 2.30 17.12 2.20
N ARG A 74 3.23 17.89 1.61
CA ARG A 74 3.77 17.65 0.26
C ARG A 74 5.12 16.91 0.24
N SER A 75 5.66 16.58 1.40
CA SER A 75 6.90 15.79 1.52
C SER A 75 6.54 14.32 1.63
N PHE A 76 6.40 13.68 0.47
CA PHE A 76 6.13 12.25 0.42
C PHE A 76 7.30 11.43 0.97
N GLY A 77 6.95 10.37 1.70
CA GLY A 77 7.91 9.46 2.31
C GLY A 77 8.69 8.64 1.27
N PRO A 78 9.79 7.99 1.69
CA PRO A 78 10.65 7.21 0.79
C PRO A 78 9.93 6.14 -0.03
N LEU A 79 8.90 5.50 0.54
CA LEU A 79 8.13 4.47 -0.16
C LEU A 79 7.35 5.02 -1.36
N ILE A 80 6.71 6.19 -1.19
CA ILE A 80 5.96 6.85 -2.27
C ILE A 80 6.92 7.29 -3.38
N ARG A 81 8.07 7.84 -2.99
CA ARG A 81 9.12 8.23 -3.94
C ARG A 81 9.64 7.04 -4.73
N LEU A 82 9.90 5.92 -4.06
CA LEU A 82 10.31 4.68 -4.72
C LEU A 82 9.23 4.16 -5.67
N ALA A 83 7.96 4.17 -5.24
CA ALA A 83 6.87 3.75 -6.11
C ALA A 83 6.85 4.60 -7.39
N LEU A 84 6.88 5.93 -7.27
CA LEU A 84 6.90 6.83 -8.43
C LEU A 84 8.14 6.62 -9.32
N SER A 85 9.33 6.44 -8.75
CA SER A 85 10.55 6.22 -9.55
C SER A 85 10.54 4.91 -10.35
N GLU A 86 9.73 3.94 -9.92
CA GLU A 86 9.51 2.66 -10.61
C GLU A 86 8.20 2.67 -11.43
N ASN A 87 7.61 3.84 -11.67
CA ASN A 87 6.34 4.03 -12.40
C ASN A 87 5.12 3.34 -11.76
N ILE A 88 5.16 3.11 -10.45
CA ILE A 88 4.08 2.52 -9.67
C ILE A 88 3.21 3.65 -9.12
N THR A 89 1.90 3.62 -9.41
CA THR A 89 0.94 4.62 -8.94
C THR A 89 0.45 4.31 -7.52
N PRO A 90 0.75 5.13 -6.50
CA PRO A 90 0.21 4.93 -5.16
C PRO A 90 -1.28 5.29 -5.12
N VAL A 91 -2.10 4.41 -4.53
CA VAL A 91 -3.55 4.59 -4.43
C VAL A 91 -3.98 4.58 -2.97
N PHE A 92 -4.53 5.70 -2.51
CA PHE A 92 -5.12 5.82 -1.17
C PHE A 92 -6.62 5.61 -1.24
N ILE A 93 -7.10 4.57 -0.54
CA ILE A 93 -8.54 4.27 -0.42
C ILE A 93 -9.28 5.42 0.29
N PRO A 94 -10.62 5.47 0.25
CA PRO A 94 -11.41 6.41 1.03
C PRO A 94 -11.16 6.27 2.55
N PRO A 95 -11.10 7.39 3.30
CA PRO A 95 -10.94 7.35 4.74
C PRO A 95 -12.13 6.63 5.41
N ALA A 96 -11.84 5.81 6.41
CA ALA A 96 -12.84 5.06 7.19
C ALA A 96 -13.71 4.08 6.36
N GLU A 97 -13.22 3.64 5.19
CA GLU A 97 -13.87 2.61 4.36
C GLU A 97 -12.98 1.38 4.16
N PRO A 98 -12.67 0.64 5.25
CA PRO A 98 -11.68 -0.43 5.21
C PRO A 98 -12.10 -1.60 4.31
N TRP A 99 -13.41 -1.82 4.11
CA TRP A 99 -13.98 -2.84 3.22
C TRP A 99 -13.56 -2.71 1.74
N ARG A 100 -13.03 -1.55 1.31
CA ARG A 100 -12.45 -1.37 -0.03
C ARG A 100 -11.09 -2.06 -0.19
N ASN A 101 -10.56 -2.61 0.90
CA ASN A 101 -9.34 -3.39 0.96
C ASN A 101 -9.63 -4.87 1.28
N GLY A 102 -10.81 -5.39 0.92
CA GLY A 102 -11.28 -6.71 1.36
C GLY A 102 -10.33 -7.89 1.09
N VAL A 103 -9.51 -7.83 0.03
CA VAL A 103 -8.51 -8.89 -0.27
C VAL A 103 -7.44 -8.95 0.83
N ILE A 104 -6.84 -7.81 1.20
CA ILE A 104 -5.81 -7.79 2.25
C ILE A 104 -6.44 -7.97 3.64
N GLU A 105 -7.67 -7.50 3.88
CA GLU A 105 -8.37 -7.76 5.14
C GLU A 105 -8.58 -9.27 5.35
N LYS A 106 -9.05 -9.98 4.31
CA LYS A 106 -9.22 -11.42 4.37
C LYS A 106 -7.89 -12.15 4.59
N PHE A 107 -6.83 -11.69 3.95
CA PHE A 107 -5.50 -12.24 4.16
C PHE A 107 -4.98 -11.96 5.58
N ASN A 108 -5.22 -10.77 6.12
CA ASN A 108 -4.88 -10.43 7.50
C ASN A 108 -5.58 -11.36 8.50
N ASP A 109 -6.85 -11.69 8.28
CA ASP A 109 -7.58 -12.66 9.10
C ASP A 109 -6.92 -14.05 9.05
N ASN A 110 -6.48 -14.49 7.87
CA ASN A 110 -5.75 -15.76 7.72
C ASN A 110 -4.43 -15.74 8.48
N VAL A 111 -3.66 -14.65 8.39
CA VAL A 111 -2.41 -14.48 9.15
C VAL A 111 -2.68 -14.48 10.65
N GLN A 112 -3.71 -13.77 11.12
CA GLN A 112 -4.07 -13.79 12.54
C GLN A 112 -4.44 -15.20 13.00
N LYS A 113 -5.35 -15.86 12.28
CA LYS A 113 -5.90 -17.15 12.67
C LYS A 113 -4.88 -18.29 12.61
N TYR A 114 -4.10 -18.38 11.53
CA TYR A 114 -3.27 -19.55 11.25
C TYR A 114 -1.80 -19.34 11.52
N PHE A 115 -1.32 -18.10 11.63
CA PHE A 115 0.08 -17.80 11.90
C PHE A 115 0.30 -17.23 13.30
N LEU A 116 -0.47 -16.22 13.72
CA LEU A 116 -0.23 -15.53 14.99
C LEU A 116 -0.88 -16.23 16.20
N ASN A 117 -2.07 -16.81 16.04
CA ASN A 117 -2.82 -17.42 17.14
C ASN A 117 -2.47 -18.90 17.40
N THR A 118 -1.71 -19.52 16.50
CA THR A 118 -1.39 -20.97 16.54
C THR A 118 -0.04 -21.29 17.18
N GLN A 119 0.80 -20.28 17.39
CA GLN A 119 2.16 -20.46 17.88
C GLN A 119 2.59 -19.25 18.71
N THR A 120 3.64 -19.45 19.50
CA THR A 120 4.27 -18.38 20.28
C THR A 120 5.71 -18.23 19.87
N PHE A 121 6.17 -16.99 19.73
CA PHE A 121 7.51 -16.68 19.28
C PHE A 121 8.39 -16.23 20.46
N SER A 122 9.58 -16.81 20.60
CA SER A 122 10.56 -16.49 21.63
C SER A 122 11.45 -15.31 21.25
N SER A 123 11.59 -15.02 19.95
CA SER A 123 12.41 -13.91 19.45
C SER A 123 11.83 -13.32 18.15
N PHE A 124 12.27 -12.11 17.81
CA PHE A 124 11.90 -11.47 16.56
C PHE A 124 12.50 -12.19 15.34
N GLU A 125 13.69 -12.77 15.49
CA GLU A 125 14.31 -13.60 14.45
C GLU A 125 13.48 -14.85 14.16
N GLN A 126 13.05 -15.57 15.21
CA GLN A 126 12.17 -16.73 15.03
C GLN A 126 10.85 -16.33 14.37
N LEU A 127 10.28 -15.18 14.72
CA LEU A 127 9.07 -14.68 14.07
C LEU A 127 9.28 -14.46 12.56
N LYS A 128 10.44 -13.92 12.15
CA LYS A 128 10.78 -13.74 10.72
C LYS A 128 10.95 -15.07 10.01
N GLU A 129 11.69 -16.01 10.59
CA GLU A 129 11.88 -17.36 10.01
C GLU A 129 10.54 -18.06 9.79
N ARG A 130 9.66 -18.06 10.80
CA ARG A 130 8.33 -18.66 10.68
C ARG A 130 7.41 -17.93 9.70
N ALA A 131 7.58 -16.62 9.53
CA ALA A 131 6.83 -15.88 8.52
C ALA A 131 7.22 -16.33 7.10
N VAL A 132 8.50 -16.63 6.85
CA VAL A 132 8.98 -17.18 5.57
C VAL A 132 8.35 -18.55 5.29
N GLU A 133 8.35 -19.44 6.28
CA GLU A 133 7.68 -20.75 6.16
C GLU A 133 6.18 -20.61 5.87
N PHE A 134 5.50 -19.69 6.57
CA PHE A 134 4.08 -19.43 6.36
C PHE A 134 3.78 -18.87 4.97
N MET A 135 4.58 -17.92 4.48
CA MET A 135 4.43 -17.36 3.13
C MET A 135 4.58 -18.46 2.06
N ALA A 136 5.65 -19.25 2.15
CA ALA A 136 5.90 -20.34 1.21
C ALA A 136 4.74 -21.37 1.24
N PHE A 137 4.29 -21.75 2.43
CA PHE A 137 3.15 -22.65 2.58
C PHE A 137 1.86 -22.06 2.00
N HIS A 138 1.55 -20.79 2.29
CA HIS A 138 0.35 -20.13 1.79
C HIS A 138 0.33 -20.08 0.27
N ASN A 139 1.39 -19.55 -0.35
CA ASN A 139 1.46 -19.35 -1.80
C ASN A 139 1.50 -20.68 -2.57
N GLN A 140 1.99 -21.76 -1.94
CA GLN A 140 2.01 -23.09 -2.53
C GLN A 140 0.68 -23.84 -2.41
N ASN A 141 -0.08 -23.65 -1.32
CA ASN A 141 -1.18 -24.55 -0.95
C ASN A 141 -2.56 -23.89 -0.88
N HIS A 142 -2.66 -22.59 -0.61
CA HIS A 142 -3.97 -21.94 -0.47
C HIS A 142 -4.65 -21.85 -1.83
N ARG A 143 -5.92 -22.24 -1.90
CA ARG A 143 -6.71 -22.20 -3.15
C ARG A 143 -7.81 -21.16 -3.01
N TYR A 144 -7.87 -20.23 -3.95
CA TYR A 144 -8.89 -19.18 -3.98
C TYR A 144 -9.97 -19.54 -5.00
N SER A 145 -11.23 -19.31 -4.65
CA SER A 145 -12.34 -19.51 -5.60
C SER A 145 -12.28 -18.51 -6.76
N THR A 146 -11.75 -17.30 -6.50
CA THR A 146 -11.55 -16.23 -7.48
C THR A 146 -10.51 -16.58 -8.55
N THR A 147 -9.60 -17.52 -8.26
CA THR A 147 -8.56 -17.99 -9.19
C THR A 147 -8.93 -19.34 -9.84
N GLY A 148 -10.22 -19.71 -9.85
CA GLY A 148 -10.67 -21.01 -10.37
C GLY A 148 -10.16 -22.20 -9.56
N GLY A 149 -9.80 -21.99 -8.29
CA GLY A 149 -9.23 -23.01 -7.41
C GLY A 149 -7.72 -23.19 -7.55
N ASN A 150 -7.03 -22.37 -8.35
CA ASN A 150 -5.57 -22.39 -8.45
C ASN A 150 -4.91 -21.78 -7.22
N THR A 151 -3.70 -22.25 -6.91
CA THR A 151 -2.86 -21.64 -5.87
C THR A 151 -2.15 -20.39 -6.39
N PRO A 152 -1.70 -19.48 -5.52
CA PRO A 152 -0.96 -18.31 -5.97
C PRO A 152 0.24 -18.64 -6.86
N ASN A 153 1.05 -19.64 -6.52
CA ASN A 153 2.20 -20.04 -7.34
C ASN A 153 1.78 -20.55 -8.74
N GLN A 154 0.64 -21.22 -8.85
CA GLN A 154 0.11 -21.66 -10.14
C GLN A 154 -0.30 -20.45 -10.99
N MET A 155 -0.98 -19.47 -10.41
CA MET A 155 -1.38 -18.24 -11.12
C MET A 155 -0.18 -17.41 -11.62
N VAL A 156 0.90 -17.35 -10.83
CA VAL A 156 2.09 -16.56 -11.16
C VAL A 156 2.87 -17.13 -12.34
N SER A 157 2.87 -18.45 -12.51
CA SER A 157 3.66 -19.12 -13.56
C SER A 157 3.17 -18.76 -14.98
N ASP A 158 1.96 -18.23 -15.10
CA ASP A 158 1.33 -17.87 -16.37
C ASP A 158 1.47 -16.38 -16.73
N SER A 159 2.09 -15.56 -15.88
CA SER A 159 2.14 -14.10 -16.03
C SER A 159 3.56 -13.53 -16.00
N PRO A 160 3.86 -12.49 -16.82
CA PRO A 160 5.14 -11.80 -16.74
C PRO A 160 5.29 -11.11 -15.36
N CYS A 161 6.47 -11.23 -14.76
CA CYS A 161 6.81 -10.58 -13.49
C CYS A 161 7.85 -9.48 -13.73
N PHE A 162 7.60 -8.29 -13.21
CA PHE A 162 8.49 -7.13 -13.29
C PHE A 162 9.12 -6.90 -11.92
N LYS A 163 10.29 -7.48 -11.69
CA LYS A 163 10.94 -7.45 -10.38
C LYS A 163 11.72 -6.16 -10.15
N LEU A 164 11.72 -5.71 -8.90
CA LEU A 164 12.65 -4.66 -8.47
C LEU A 164 14.08 -5.23 -8.51
N ASN A 165 15.02 -4.50 -9.11
CA ASN A 165 16.40 -4.98 -9.28
C ASN A 165 17.16 -5.08 -7.94
N ALA A 166 17.03 -4.07 -7.10
CA ALA A 166 17.70 -4.00 -5.81
C ALA A 166 16.96 -3.05 -4.86
N THR A 167 17.13 -3.27 -3.56
CA THR A 167 16.62 -2.33 -2.56
C THR A 167 17.49 -1.06 -2.55
N PRO A 168 16.91 0.15 -2.66
CA PRO A 168 17.66 1.40 -2.55
C PRO A 168 18.38 1.52 -1.20
N SER A 169 19.52 2.20 -1.19
CA SER A 169 20.23 2.43 0.07
C SER A 169 19.38 3.30 1.02
N PRO A 170 19.40 3.08 2.35
CA PRO A 170 18.54 3.82 3.29
C PRO A 170 18.67 5.35 3.27
N ASN A 171 19.82 5.85 2.80
CA ASN A 171 20.12 7.28 2.70
C ASN A 171 20.14 7.79 1.24
N GLN A 172 19.81 6.92 0.28
CA GLN A 172 19.72 7.32 -1.12
C GLN A 172 18.54 8.28 -1.29
N ARG A 173 18.81 9.46 -1.84
CA ARG A 173 17.75 10.38 -2.27
C ARG A 173 17.10 9.78 -3.52
N ILE A 174 15.82 9.43 -3.40
CA ILE A 174 15.01 9.02 -4.54
C ILE A 174 14.33 10.28 -5.09
N PRO A 175 14.68 10.72 -6.30
CA PRO A 175 14.11 11.92 -6.89
C PRO A 175 12.62 11.70 -7.16
N MET A 176 11.85 12.78 -7.08
CA MET A 176 10.44 12.78 -7.43
C MET A 176 10.23 13.77 -8.57
N THR A 177 10.23 13.25 -9.79
CA THR A 177 10.18 14.03 -11.03
C THR A 177 8.85 13.91 -11.75
N GLU A 178 8.27 12.72 -11.78
CA GLU A 178 7.07 12.39 -12.55
C GLU A 178 6.20 11.33 -11.87
N GLY A 179 5.01 11.12 -12.42
CA GLY A 179 4.07 10.09 -12.02
C GLY A 179 2.84 10.65 -11.31
N GLU A 180 1.97 9.74 -10.89
CA GLU A 180 0.68 10.10 -10.30
C GLU A 180 0.50 9.51 -8.91
N ILE A 181 -0.21 10.25 -8.05
CA ILE A 181 -0.72 9.74 -6.79
C ILE A 181 -2.23 9.90 -6.77
N VAL A 182 -2.91 8.80 -6.47
CA VAL A 182 -4.37 8.72 -6.51
C VAL A 182 -4.95 8.72 -5.10
N PHE A 183 -5.97 9.55 -4.89
CA PHE A 183 -6.82 9.52 -3.72
C PHE A 183 -8.26 9.30 -4.13
N ILE A 184 -8.90 8.25 -3.62
CA ILE A 184 -10.33 8.04 -3.81
C ILE A 184 -11.06 8.71 -2.65
N ARG A 185 -12.03 9.57 -2.94
CA ARG A 185 -12.76 10.34 -1.90
C ARG A 185 -14.26 10.35 -2.17
N PHE A 186 -15.04 10.14 -1.12
CA PHE A 186 -16.49 10.39 -1.15
C PHE A 186 -16.77 11.85 -0.82
N ILE A 187 -17.49 12.54 -1.71
CA ILE A 187 -17.81 13.96 -1.55
C ILE A 187 -19.11 14.12 -0.77
N ARG A 188 -19.08 14.89 0.31
CA ARG A 188 -20.23 15.15 1.19
C ARG A 188 -21.02 16.38 0.73
N SER A 189 -22.06 16.74 1.46
CA SER A 189 -22.95 17.87 1.16
C SER A 189 -22.26 19.23 1.15
N ASP A 190 -21.13 19.37 1.84
CA ASP A 190 -20.30 20.57 1.83
C ASP A 190 -19.55 20.77 0.50
N CYS A 191 -19.57 19.78 -0.39
CA CYS A 191 -18.87 19.79 -1.67
C CYS A 191 -17.36 20.09 -1.54
N MET A 192 -16.76 19.74 -0.40
CA MET A 192 -15.33 19.93 -0.16
C MET A 192 -14.59 18.62 -0.26
N ILE A 193 -13.43 18.62 -0.92
CA ILE A 193 -12.47 17.53 -0.87
C ILE A 193 -11.22 17.94 -0.08
N ARG A 194 -10.71 17.03 0.73
CA ARG A 194 -9.44 17.20 1.44
C ARG A 194 -8.36 16.30 0.87
N ILE A 195 -7.29 16.91 0.36
CA ILE A 195 -6.10 16.24 -0.17
C ILE A 195 -4.88 16.82 0.54
N LEU A 196 -4.10 15.96 1.21
CA LEU A 196 -2.87 16.34 1.94
C LEU A 196 -3.09 17.58 2.83
N ASP A 197 -4.13 17.52 3.67
CA ASP A 197 -4.61 18.58 4.56
C ASP A 197 -5.11 19.88 3.92
N MET A 198 -4.97 20.04 2.59
CA MET A 198 -5.56 21.13 1.83
C MET A 198 -7.02 20.85 1.47
N LYS A 199 -7.82 21.91 1.37
CA LYS A 199 -9.25 21.83 1.02
C LYS A 199 -9.50 22.44 -0.35
N PHE A 200 -10.34 21.80 -1.15
CA PHE A 200 -10.76 22.27 -2.47
C PHE A 200 -12.29 22.21 -2.58
N GLU A 201 -12.90 23.27 -3.09
CA GLU A 201 -14.33 23.34 -3.34
C GLU A 201 -14.65 22.69 -4.70
N LEU A 202 -15.66 21.83 -4.73
CA LEU A 202 -16.06 21.06 -5.89
C LEU A 202 -17.43 21.47 -6.42
N LYS A 203 -17.72 21.05 -7.65
CA LYS A 203 -19.01 21.25 -8.32
C LYS A 203 -20.07 20.45 -7.59
N LYS A 204 -21.27 21.03 -7.41
CA LYS A 204 -22.41 20.39 -6.75
C LYS A 204 -22.82 19.05 -7.37
N GLU A 205 -22.53 18.86 -8.65
CA GLU A 205 -22.75 17.63 -9.42
C GLU A 205 -21.98 16.42 -8.87
N LEU A 206 -20.91 16.67 -8.11
CA LEU A 206 -20.08 15.64 -7.48
C LEU A 206 -20.56 15.30 -6.06
N MET A 207 -21.52 16.04 -5.50
CA MET A 207 -22.08 15.77 -4.18
C MET A 207 -22.60 14.34 -4.07
N TYR A 208 -22.29 13.66 -2.96
CA TYR A 208 -22.65 12.27 -2.69
C TYR A 208 -22.16 11.26 -3.72
N SER A 209 -21.04 11.55 -4.37
CA SER A 209 -20.36 10.61 -5.26
C SER A 209 -18.91 10.38 -4.86
N TYR A 210 -18.36 9.25 -5.30
CA TYR A 210 -16.92 9.03 -5.23
C TYR A 210 -16.25 9.73 -6.40
N VAL A 211 -15.11 10.34 -6.12
CA VAL A 211 -14.22 10.94 -7.12
C VAL A 211 -12.84 10.34 -6.97
N ILE A 212 -12.10 10.34 -8.08
CA ILE A 212 -10.67 10.09 -8.11
C ILE A 212 -10.00 11.46 -8.13
N ALA A 213 -9.12 11.68 -7.17
CA ALA A 213 -8.29 12.87 -7.09
C ALA A 213 -6.84 12.47 -7.42
N ARG A 214 -6.34 12.91 -8.58
CA ARG A 214 -4.98 12.60 -9.05
C ARG A 214 -4.07 13.79 -8.87
N ILE A 215 -3.00 13.62 -8.10
CA ILE A 215 -1.88 14.55 -8.11
C ILE A 215 -0.95 14.11 -9.24
N VAL A 216 -0.78 14.96 -10.25
CA VAL A 216 0.18 14.76 -11.35
C VAL A 216 1.45 15.55 -11.02
N ILE A 217 2.54 14.83 -10.77
CA ILE A 217 3.76 15.39 -10.15
C ILE A 217 4.43 16.40 -11.06
N GLU A 218 4.68 15.99 -12.30
CA GLU A 218 5.40 16.74 -13.34
C GLU A 218 4.65 18.00 -13.79
N ASN A 219 3.32 17.95 -13.77
CA ASN A 219 2.48 19.08 -14.16
C ASN A 219 2.12 20.00 -12.98
N HIS A 220 2.41 19.60 -11.74
CA HIS A 220 2.04 20.35 -10.54
C HIS A 220 0.53 20.64 -10.46
N ILE A 221 -0.30 19.64 -10.77
CA ILE A 221 -1.76 19.79 -10.76
C ILE A 221 -2.44 18.70 -9.94
N LEU A 222 -3.63 19.05 -9.44
CA LEU A 222 -4.59 18.14 -8.85
C LEU A 222 -5.81 18.07 -9.78
N LEU A 223 -6.04 16.90 -10.37
CA LEU A 223 -7.21 16.58 -11.19
C LEU A 223 -8.28 15.94 -10.34
N ILE A 224 -9.53 16.35 -10.51
CA ILE A 224 -10.70 15.68 -9.93
C ILE A 224 -11.52 15.08 -11.06
N GLU A 225 -11.59 13.75 -11.09
CA GLU A 225 -12.29 12.99 -12.11
C GLU A 225 -13.38 12.10 -11.50
N ARG A 226 -14.43 11.86 -12.29
CA ARG A 226 -15.46 10.85 -12.02
C ARG A 226 -15.87 10.24 -13.36
N ASP A 227 -15.95 8.92 -13.44
CA ASP A 227 -16.34 8.20 -14.67
C ASP A 227 -15.51 8.61 -15.90
N HIS A 228 -14.19 8.81 -15.71
CA HIS A 228 -13.25 9.29 -16.72
C HIS A 228 -13.49 10.72 -17.24
N ILE A 229 -14.38 11.48 -16.60
CA ILE A 229 -14.62 12.89 -16.91
C ILE A 229 -13.90 13.76 -15.87
N VAL A 230 -13.09 14.71 -16.35
CA VAL A 230 -12.43 15.70 -15.49
C VAL A 230 -13.39 16.85 -15.17
N PHE A 231 -13.67 17.06 -13.90
CA PHE A 231 -14.56 18.13 -13.43
C PHE A 231 -13.81 19.37 -12.98
N HIS A 232 -12.60 19.19 -12.41
CA HIS A 232 -11.75 20.25 -11.89
C HIS A 232 -10.27 19.97 -12.16
N VAL A 233 -9.53 21.05 -12.37
CA VAL A 233 -8.07 21.08 -12.43
C VAL A 233 -7.62 22.20 -11.49
N PHE A 234 -6.93 21.84 -10.41
CA PHE A 234 -6.39 22.80 -9.46
C PHE A 234 -4.86 22.86 -9.58
N PRO A 235 -4.25 24.05 -9.48
CA PRO A 235 -2.82 24.15 -9.25
C PRO A 235 -2.44 23.46 -7.94
N PHE A 236 -1.45 22.57 -7.99
CA PHE A 236 -0.95 21.82 -6.85
C PHE A 236 0.57 21.69 -6.92
N LEU A 237 1.26 22.76 -6.47
CA LEU A 237 2.73 22.83 -6.54
C LEU A 237 3.39 21.72 -5.72
N MET A 238 4.06 20.81 -6.41
CA MET A 238 4.82 19.71 -5.81
C MET A 238 6.28 20.13 -5.61
N PRO A 239 6.92 19.79 -4.48
CA PRO A 239 8.36 19.90 -4.34
C PRO A 239 9.02 18.83 -5.21
N VAL A 240 9.13 19.09 -6.52
CA VAL A 240 9.93 18.29 -7.44
C VAL A 240 11.41 18.56 -7.18
N ASP A 241 12.23 17.51 -7.34
CA ASP A 241 13.68 17.57 -7.13
C ASP A 241 14.45 17.99 -8.39
#